data_AF-A0A7C6F9S8-F1
#
_entry.id   AF-A0A7C6F9S8-F1
#
_cell.length_a   1.000
_cell.length_b   1.000
_cell.length_c   1.000
_cell.angle_alpha   90.00
_cell.angle_beta   90.00
_cell.angle_gamma   90.00
#
_symmetry.space_group_name_H-M   'P 1'
#
loop_
_entity.id
_entity.type
_entity.pdbx_description
1 polymer ?
#
loop_
_entity_poly.entity_id
_entity_poly.type
_entity_poly.pdbx_seq_one_letter_code
_entity_poly.pdbx_strand_id
1 'polypeptide(L)'
;MLVSKNKGTSLYRTSERSSLVRFLALYITLVILLLTLLGILHYKSEEKLMFSEQRTLLSKYANEQYKAIKKAHNEYPQNLTYPRNHKFRSAIHDLSSEEIFSLMKHKPIHFGRDIYRIGDSLHFLKPLDENYYLGAKYLFIEVDEDMSWKDNAISDIIIYGFLTLFVLAIFGLFFVRILLRPMRNSITLLDDFIKDTTHELNTPISAILANVEMMDKSTLGAKNEKKLGRINIAAKTVSHLYQDLTFLT
;
A
#
# COMPACT_ATOMS: atom_id res chain seq x y z
N MET A 1 -34.59 28.90 -30.00
CA MET A 1 -33.12 28.93 -29.92
C MET A 1 -32.73 28.65 -28.46
N LEU A 2 -32.55 27.38 -28.09
CA LEU A 2 -32.48 26.91 -26.69
C LEU A 2 -31.25 25.99 -26.43
N VAL A 3 -30.19 26.11 -27.24
CA VAL A 3 -29.11 25.10 -27.30
C VAL A 3 -27.83 25.49 -26.53
N SER A 4 -27.66 26.74 -26.07
CA SER A 4 -26.36 27.16 -25.49
C SER A 4 -26.20 26.90 -23.98
N LYS A 5 -27.29 26.77 -23.21
CA LYS A 5 -27.24 26.69 -21.74
C LYS A 5 -26.61 25.39 -21.18
N ASN A 6 -26.36 24.40 -22.04
CA ASN A 6 -25.95 23.05 -21.63
C ASN A 6 -24.45 22.74 -21.84
N LYS A 7 -23.70 23.59 -22.57
CA LYS A 7 -22.29 23.31 -22.90
C LYS A 7 -21.32 23.67 -21.77
N GLY A 8 -21.47 24.83 -21.13
CA GLY A 8 -20.61 25.26 -20.01
C GLY A 8 -20.69 24.28 -18.84
N THR A 9 -21.91 23.97 -18.37
CA THR A 9 -22.17 22.98 -17.31
C THR A 9 -21.64 21.58 -17.65
N SER A 10 -21.65 21.16 -18.92
CA SER A 10 -21.11 19.86 -19.34
C SER A 10 -19.57 19.78 -19.29
N LEU A 11 -18.86 20.87 -19.58
CA LEU A 11 -17.40 20.92 -19.59
C LEU A 11 -16.83 20.88 -18.17
N TYR A 12 -17.40 21.67 -17.24
CA TYR A 12 -17.01 21.64 -15.81
C TYR A 12 -17.25 20.27 -15.18
N ARG A 13 -18.39 19.64 -15.49
CA ARG A 13 -18.71 18.29 -15.00
C ARG A 13 -17.75 17.23 -15.55
N THR A 14 -17.16 17.46 -16.72
CA THR A 14 -16.20 16.55 -17.35
C THR A 14 -14.80 16.67 -16.74
N SER A 15 -14.33 17.89 -16.46
CA SER A 15 -13.05 18.12 -15.79
C SER A 15 -13.07 17.67 -14.32
N GLU A 16 -14.17 17.93 -13.61
CA GLU A 16 -14.41 17.43 -12.24
C GLU A 16 -14.39 15.90 -12.19
N ARG A 17 -15.07 15.24 -13.13
CA ARG A 17 -15.09 13.77 -13.24
C ARG A 17 -13.70 13.19 -13.52
N SER A 18 -12.91 13.83 -14.38
CA SER A 18 -11.54 13.39 -14.66
C SER A 18 -10.64 13.48 -13.42
N SER A 19 -10.72 14.58 -12.67
CA SER A 19 -9.94 14.74 -11.43
C SER A 19 -10.36 13.75 -10.35
N LEU A 20 -11.67 13.49 -10.20
CA LEU A 20 -12.20 12.45 -9.31
C LEU A 20 -11.70 11.05 -9.66
N VAL A 21 -11.72 10.68 -10.94
CA VAL A 21 -11.27 9.36 -11.40
C VAL A 21 -9.77 9.18 -11.12
N ARG A 22 -8.95 10.21 -11.38
CA ARG A 22 -7.50 10.16 -11.07
C ARG A 22 -7.25 10.00 -9.57
N PHE A 23 -7.98 10.75 -8.74
CA PHE A 23 -7.89 10.63 -7.28
C PHE A 23 -8.30 9.24 -6.80
N LEU A 24 -9.43 8.71 -7.28
CA LEU A 24 -9.89 7.37 -6.95
C LEU A 24 -8.90 6.29 -7.39
N ALA A 25 -8.33 6.43 -8.60
CA ALA A 25 -7.32 5.50 -9.09
C ALA A 25 -6.06 5.50 -8.21
N LEU A 26 -5.57 6.68 -7.82
CA LEU A 26 -4.45 6.82 -6.88
C LEU A 26 -4.78 6.20 -5.52
N TYR A 27 -5.97 6.49 -4.99
CA TYR A 27 -6.44 5.96 -3.72
C TYR A 27 -6.51 4.43 -3.73
N ILE A 28 -7.13 3.83 -4.74
CA ILE A 28 -7.24 2.38 -4.89
C ILE A 28 -5.85 1.74 -5.01
N THR A 29 -4.96 2.35 -5.80
CA THR A 29 -3.58 1.87 -5.96
C THR A 29 -2.84 1.87 -4.62
N LEU A 30 -2.98 2.94 -3.84
CA LEU A 30 -2.37 3.04 -2.51
C LEU A 30 -2.94 2.00 -1.54
N VAL A 31 -4.25 1.76 -1.56
CA VAL A 31 -4.91 0.74 -0.73
C VAL A 31 -4.41 -0.66 -1.08
N ILE A 32 -4.30 -1.00 -2.36
CA ILE A 32 -3.77 -2.30 -2.80
C ILE A 32 -2.31 -2.48 -2.34
N LEU A 33 -1.48 -1.44 -2.51
CA LEU A 33 -0.09 -1.46 -2.06
C LEU A 33 0.01 -1.62 -0.54
N LEU A 34 -0.86 -0.95 0.23
CA LEU A 34 -0.90 -1.09 1.68
C LEU A 34 -1.33 -2.49 2.11
N LEU A 35 -2.38 -3.05 1.53
CA LEU A 35 -2.88 -4.40 1.85
C LEU A 35 -1.86 -5.49 1.51
N THR A 36 -1.20 -5.38 0.36
CA THR A 36 -0.14 -6.33 -0.03
C THR A 36 1.05 -6.26 0.93
N LEU A 37 1.48 -5.05 1.32
CA LEU A 37 2.53 -4.87 2.32
C LEU A 37 2.14 -5.49 3.68
N LEU A 38 0.93 -5.21 4.17
CA LEU A 38 0.43 -5.76 5.43
C LEU A 38 0.34 -7.30 5.37
N GLY A 39 -0.14 -7.87 4.28
CA GLY A 39 -0.19 -9.32 4.08
C GLY A 39 1.20 -9.97 4.12
N ILE A 40 2.20 -9.38 3.45
CA ILE A 40 3.58 -9.88 3.48
C ILE A 40 4.16 -9.80 4.90
N LEU A 41 3.93 -8.71 5.62
CA LEU A 41 4.41 -8.54 6.99
C LEU A 41 3.76 -9.56 7.94
N HIS A 42 2.45 -9.76 7.82
CA HIS A 42 1.73 -10.72 8.65
C HIS A 42 2.20 -12.15 8.38
N TYR A 43 2.32 -12.55 7.11
CA TYR A 43 2.85 -13.87 6.73
C TYR A 43 4.24 -14.12 7.32
N LYS A 44 5.16 -13.16 7.19
CA LYS A 44 6.51 -13.26 7.78
C LYS A 44 6.48 -13.31 9.30
N SER A 45 5.50 -12.69 9.93
CA SER A 45 5.31 -12.74 11.38
C SER A 45 4.88 -14.13 11.83
N GLU A 46 3.87 -14.71 11.18
CA GLU A 46 3.39 -16.07 11.46
C GLU A 46 4.48 -17.12 11.21
N GLU A 47 5.25 -17.00 10.13
CA GLU A 47 6.36 -17.91 9.86
C GLU A 47 7.41 -17.87 10.99
N LYS A 48 7.77 -16.68 11.46
CA LYS A 48 8.71 -16.53 12.58
C LYS A 48 8.16 -17.11 13.88
N LEU A 49 6.87 -16.92 14.15
CA LEU A 49 6.21 -17.46 15.33
C LEU A 49 6.25 -18.99 15.30
N MET A 50 5.88 -19.60 14.17
CA MET A 50 5.95 -21.05 13.95
C MET A 50 7.37 -21.59 14.19
N PHE A 51 8.40 -20.99 13.61
CA PHE A 51 9.79 -21.42 13.84
C PHE A 51 10.18 -21.32 15.32
N SER A 52 9.73 -20.28 16.02
CA SER A 52 10.01 -20.08 17.44
C SER A 52 9.33 -21.13 18.34
N GLU A 53 8.07 -21.45 18.07
CA GLU A 53 7.33 -22.49 18.78
C GLU A 53 7.94 -23.88 18.55
N GLN A 54 8.21 -24.21 17.28
CA GLN A 54 8.83 -25.48 16.89
C GLN A 54 10.23 -25.62 17.49
N ARG A 55 11.03 -24.55 17.52
CA ARG A 55 12.35 -24.56 18.17
C ARG A 55 12.28 -24.97 19.64
N THR A 56 11.26 -24.51 20.36
CA THR A 56 11.08 -24.87 21.77
C THR A 56 10.79 -26.37 21.93
N LEU A 57 9.91 -26.91 21.08
CA LEU A 57 9.58 -28.33 21.05
C LEU A 57 10.79 -29.19 20.65
N LEU A 58 11.49 -28.83 19.58
CA LEU A 58 12.66 -29.54 19.06
C LEU A 58 13.83 -29.51 20.04
N SER A 59 14.04 -28.41 20.76
CA SER A 59 15.02 -28.32 21.85
C SER A 59 14.70 -29.31 22.98
N LYS A 60 13.42 -29.45 23.34
CA LYS A 60 12.98 -30.47 24.31
C LYS A 60 13.29 -31.89 23.82
N TYR A 61 12.99 -32.21 22.57
CA TYR A 61 13.32 -33.50 21.97
C TYR A 61 14.83 -33.77 21.89
N ALA A 62 15.62 -32.77 21.52
CA ALA A 62 17.07 -32.88 21.51
C ALA A 62 17.64 -33.16 22.91
N ASN A 63 17.06 -32.55 23.95
CA ASN A 63 17.44 -32.81 25.34
C ASN A 63 17.04 -34.23 25.80
N GLU A 64 15.85 -34.71 25.42
CA GLU A 64 15.41 -36.08 25.69
C GLU A 64 16.33 -37.10 25.01
N GLN A 65 16.63 -36.89 23.73
CA GLN A 65 17.52 -37.74 22.95
C GLN A 65 18.95 -37.74 23.48
N TYR A 66 19.48 -36.58 23.89
CA TYR A 66 20.80 -36.48 24.51
C TYR A 66 20.91 -37.32 25.80
N LYS A 67 19.89 -37.28 26.66
CA LYS A 67 19.85 -38.12 27.87
C LYS A 67 19.83 -39.62 27.53
N ALA A 68 19.08 -40.00 26.50
CA ALA A 68 19.02 -41.38 26.03
C ALA A 68 20.38 -41.86 25.47
N ILE A 69 21.06 -41.00 24.68
CA ILE A 69 22.40 -41.26 24.16
C ILE A 69 23.40 -41.42 25.31
N LYS A 70 23.37 -40.54 26.32
CA LYS A 70 24.22 -40.64 27.50
C LYS A 70 24.01 -41.97 28.24
N LYS A 71 22.75 -42.40 28.41
CA LYS A 71 22.44 -43.70 29.02
C LYS A 71 22.99 -44.87 28.18
N ALA A 72 22.77 -44.84 26.87
CA ALA A 72 23.28 -45.87 25.95
C ALA A 72 24.81 -45.96 25.98
N HIS A 73 25.51 -44.83 26.09
CA HIS A 73 26.97 -44.80 26.23
C HIS A 73 27.44 -45.49 27.52
N ASN A 74 26.72 -45.35 28.63
CA ASN A 74 27.09 -46.01 29.89
C ASN A 74 26.86 -47.54 29.86
N GLU A 75 25.95 -48.02 29.00
CA GLU A 75 25.67 -49.45 28.81
C GLU A 75 26.62 -50.09 27.77
N TYR A 76 27.50 -49.29 27.17
CA TYR A 76 28.52 -49.76 26.23
C TYR A 76 29.59 -50.62 26.94
N PRO A 77 30.04 -51.75 26.36
CA PRO A 77 29.71 -52.29 25.04
C PRO A 77 28.55 -53.31 25.04
N GLN A 78 27.86 -53.53 26.16
CA GLN A 78 26.89 -54.62 26.31
C GLN A 78 25.60 -54.41 25.49
N ASN A 79 25.22 -53.17 25.22
CA ASN A 79 24.07 -52.83 24.40
C ASN A 79 24.40 -51.68 23.43
N LEU A 80 24.45 -51.99 22.13
CA LEU A 80 24.86 -51.05 21.08
C LEU A 80 23.68 -50.35 20.38
N THR A 81 22.47 -50.45 20.94
CA THR A 81 21.27 -49.99 20.23
C THR A 81 21.10 -48.47 20.36
N TYR A 82 21.11 -47.76 19.22
CA TYR A 82 20.82 -46.33 19.20
C TYR A 82 19.36 -46.06 19.64
N PRO A 83 19.11 -45.13 20.59
CA PRO A 83 17.78 -44.88 21.11
C PRO A 83 16.87 -44.27 20.05
N ARG A 84 15.72 -44.91 19.81
CA ARG A 84 14.71 -44.48 18.83
C ARG A 84 13.50 -43.88 19.53
N ASN A 85 12.89 -42.86 18.92
CA ASN A 85 11.65 -42.25 19.38
C ASN A 85 10.66 -42.18 18.20
N HIS A 86 9.36 -42.35 18.48
CA HIS A 86 8.32 -42.26 17.45
C HIS A 86 7.94 -40.80 17.13
N LYS A 87 8.24 -39.85 18.03
CA LYS A 87 7.87 -38.43 17.89
C LYS A 87 8.81 -37.65 16.97
N PHE A 88 10.04 -38.12 16.80
CA PHE A 88 11.07 -37.44 16.05
C PHE A 88 12.11 -38.43 15.56
N ARG A 89 12.75 -38.12 14.44
CA ARG A 89 13.93 -38.82 13.94
C ARG A 89 15.17 -38.09 14.42
N SER A 90 16.28 -38.80 14.55
CA SER A 90 17.54 -38.16 14.95
C SER A 90 18.74 -38.75 14.24
N ALA A 91 19.78 -37.94 14.12
CA ALA A 91 21.08 -38.35 13.63
C ALA A 91 22.18 -37.76 14.50
N ILE A 92 23.28 -38.49 14.62
CA ILE A 92 24.49 -38.05 15.31
C ILE A 92 25.64 -38.00 14.32
N HIS A 93 26.41 -36.92 14.38
CA HIS A 93 27.59 -36.71 13.56
C HIS A 93 28.81 -36.42 14.45
N ASP A 94 29.97 -36.79 13.94
CA ASP A 94 31.25 -36.58 14.61
C ASP A 94 31.76 -35.13 14.46
N LEU A 95 32.99 -34.89 14.91
CA LEU A 95 33.62 -33.57 14.82
C LEU A 95 33.97 -33.16 13.38
N SER A 96 34.17 -34.12 12.49
CA SER A 96 34.41 -33.94 11.05
C SER A 96 33.12 -33.78 10.25
N SER A 97 31.95 -33.76 10.91
CA SER A 97 30.61 -33.76 10.30
C SER A 97 30.26 -35.07 9.55
N GLU A 98 31.05 -36.13 9.73
CA GLU A 98 30.73 -37.46 9.23
C GLU A 98 29.60 -38.07 10.06
N GLU A 99 28.74 -38.82 9.38
CA GLU A 99 27.59 -39.46 9.99
C GLU A 99 28.06 -40.66 10.83
N ILE A 100 27.83 -40.62 12.14
CA ILE A 100 28.04 -41.77 13.03
C ILE A 100 26.82 -42.69 12.93
N PHE A 101 25.62 -42.11 12.95
CA PHE A 101 24.37 -42.82 12.80
C PHE A 101 23.23 -41.87 12.41
N SER A 102 22.33 -42.30 11.52
CA SER A 102 21.18 -41.51 11.10
C SER A 102 19.90 -42.35 10.99
N LEU A 103 18.81 -41.79 11.50
CA LEU A 103 17.44 -42.26 11.26
C LEU A 103 16.63 -41.25 10.43
N MET A 104 17.29 -40.21 9.92
CA MET A 104 16.64 -39.10 9.25
C MET A 104 16.22 -39.46 7.82
N LYS A 105 15.08 -38.92 7.39
CA LYS A 105 14.59 -39.06 6.01
C LYS A 105 15.44 -38.21 5.07
N HIS A 106 15.78 -36.99 5.50
CA HIS A 106 16.64 -36.09 4.74
C HIS A 106 18.00 -35.93 5.42
N LYS A 107 19.07 -35.98 4.62
CA LYS A 107 20.43 -35.76 5.14
C LYS A 107 20.57 -34.30 5.61
N PRO A 108 21.20 -34.05 6.77
CA PRO A 108 21.38 -32.70 7.27
C PRO A 108 22.38 -31.95 6.38
N ILE A 109 22.02 -30.73 5.98
CA ILE A 109 22.82 -29.90 5.05
C ILE A 109 23.53 -28.76 5.79
N HIS A 110 23.00 -28.33 6.93
CA HIS A 110 23.48 -27.13 7.62
C HIS A 110 23.90 -27.41 9.07
N PHE A 111 25.19 -27.22 9.34
CA PHE A 111 25.81 -27.36 10.67
C PHE A 111 25.98 -26.02 11.42
N GLY A 112 25.53 -24.91 10.81
CA GLY A 112 25.63 -23.55 11.38
C GLY A 112 24.30 -22.86 11.65
N ARG A 113 23.17 -23.49 11.30
CA ARG A 113 21.82 -23.02 11.64
C ARG A 113 21.19 -23.95 12.65
N ASP A 114 20.61 -23.37 13.67
CA ASP A 114 19.93 -24.05 14.78
C ASP A 114 18.61 -24.69 14.33
N ILE A 115 17.82 -24.03 13.48
CA ILE A 115 16.61 -24.62 12.87
C ILE A 115 16.54 -24.28 11.38
N TYR A 116 16.15 -25.26 10.56
CA TYR A 116 15.95 -25.08 9.13
C TYR A 116 14.97 -26.11 8.56
N ARG A 117 14.38 -25.79 7.41
CA ARG A 117 13.45 -26.66 6.69
C ARG A 117 14.17 -27.36 5.53
N ILE A 118 13.98 -28.67 5.38
CA ILE A 118 14.32 -29.43 4.16
C ILE A 118 13.07 -30.17 3.71
N GLY A 119 12.57 -29.83 2.52
CA GLY A 119 11.32 -30.39 2.01
C GLY A 119 10.16 -30.12 2.98
N ASP A 120 9.55 -31.20 3.46
CA ASP A 120 8.39 -31.18 4.37
C ASP A 120 8.80 -31.44 5.84
N SER A 121 10.09 -31.36 6.17
CA SER A 121 10.59 -31.66 7.51
C SER A 121 11.40 -30.50 8.08
N LEU A 122 11.20 -30.24 9.38
CA LEU A 122 11.98 -29.31 10.17
C LEU A 122 13.15 -30.05 10.82
N HIS A 123 14.34 -29.50 10.62
CA HIS A 123 15.58 -29.99 11.19
C HIS A 123 16.06 -29.02 12.27
N PHE A 124 16.45 -29.57 13.40
CA PHE A 124 17.03 -28.82 14.51
C PHE A 124 18.41 -29.38 14.84
N LEU A 125 19.39 -28.48 14.94
CA LEU A 125 20.76 -28.80 15.30
C LEU A 125 21.02 -28.44 16.75
N LYS A 126 21.50 -29.42 17.52
CA LYS A 126 22.04 -29.22 18.84
C LYS A 126 23.51 -29.68 18.89
N PRO A 127 24.48 -28.78 19.11
CA PRO A 127 25.83 -29.20 19.45
C PRO A 127 25.82 -29.87 20.83
N LEU A 128 26.57 -30.97 20.95
CA LEU A 128 26.75 -31.71 22.19
C LEU A 128 28.02 -31.21 22.89
N ASP A 129 27.94 -31.01 24.21
CA ASP A 129 29.05 -30.52 25.02
C ASP A 129 30.17 -31.59 25.15
N GLU A 130 31.34 -31.16 25.66
CA GLU A 130 32.68 -31.82 25.66
C GLU A 130 32.75 -33.33 25.99
N ASN A 131 31.71 -33.90 26.59
CA ASN A 131 31.60 -35.34 26.79
C ASN A 131 31.08 -35.96 25.49
N TYR A 132 31.98 -36.32 24.58
CA TYR A 132 31.72 -36.98 23.30
C TYR A 132 31.07 -38.38 23.47
N TYR A 133 29.83 -38.43 23.98
CA TYR A 133 29.07 -39.66 24.13
C TYR A 133 28.86 -40.31 22.76
N LEU A 134 29.32 -41.55 22.63
CA LEU A 134 29.35 -42.28 21.35
C LEU A 134 30.16 -41.57 20.23
N GLY A 135 31.10 -40.68 20.59
CA GLY A 135 31.89 -39.89 19.63
C GLY A 135 31.12 -38.75 18.95
N ALA A 136 29.86 -38.51 19.33
CA ALA A 136 29.00 -37.53 18.69
C ALA A 136 29.31 -36.09 19.16
N LYS A 137 29.42 -35.17 18.21
CA LYS A 137 29.51 -33.73 18.44
C LYS A 137 28.23 -33.00 18.06
N TYR A 138 27.55 -33.44 17.01
CA TYR A 138 26.33 -32.81 16.53
C TYR A 138 25.16 -33.78 16.63
N LEU A 139 24.06 -33.32 17.23
CA LEU A 139 22.78 -34.03 17.27
C LEU A 139 21.78 -33.27 16.40
N PHE A 140 21.24 -33.96 15.40
CA PHE A 140 20.11 -33.48 14.60
C PHE A 140 18.82 -34.13 15.06
N ILE A 141 17.76 -33.34 15.13
CA ILE A 141 16.38 -33.77 15.31
C ILE A 141 15.59 -33.39 14.07
N GLU A 142 14.83 -34.33 13.51
CA GLU A 142 13.95 -34.12 12.36
C GLU A 142 12.51 -34.46 12.76
N VAL A 143 11.59 -33.53 12.48
CA VAL A 143 10.14 -33.68 12.66
C VAL A 143 9.45 -33.27 11.37
N ASP A 144 8.41 -34.01 10.98
CA ASP A 144 7.58 -33.65 9.83
C ASP A 144 6.78 -32.37 10.14
N GLU A 145 6.87 -31.37 9.27
CA GLU A 145 6.24 -30.07 9.48
C GLU A 145 4.74 -30.13 9.20
N ASP A 146 3.94 -29.64 10.15
CA ASP A 146 2.53 -29.38 9.88
C ASP A 146 2.40 -28.09 9.05
N MET A 147 1.89 -28.19 7.82
CA MET A 147 1.69 -27.04 6.93
C MET A 147 0.41 -26.25 7.27
N SER A 148 -0.39 -26.68 8.25
CA SER A 148 -1.64 -26.02 8.65
C SER A 148 -1.46 -24.54 9.03
N TRP A 149 -0.30 -24.16 9.57
CA TRP A 149 -0.02 -22.76 9.91
C TRP A 149 -0.06 -21.84 8.68
N LYS A 150 0.31 -22.34 7.48
CA LYS A 150 0.25 -21.56 6.24
C LYS A 150 -1.19 -21.29 5.83
N ASP A 151 -2.03 -22.31 5.93
CA ASP A 151 -3.44 -22.19 5.56
C ASP A 151 -4.17 -21.24 6.52
N ASN A 152 -3.88 -21.34 7.82
CA ASN A 152 -4.39 -20.41 8.82
C ASN A 152 -3.90 -18.97 8.56
N ALA A 153 -2.61 -18.77 8.31
CA ALA A 153 -2.06 -17.45 8.00
C ALA A 153 -2.69 -16.84 6.74
N ILE A 154 -2.91 -17.63 5.69
CA ILE A 154 -3.58 -17.16 4.47
C ILE A 154 -5.04 -16.80 4.75
N SER A 155 -5.75 -17.64 5.50
CA SER A 155 -7.13 -17.38 5.90
C SER A 155 -7.25 -16.07 6.70
N ASP A 156 -6.35 -15.87 7.67
CA ASP A 156 -6.31 -14.66 8.49
C ASP A 156 -6.00 -13.42 7.65
N ILE A 157 -5.04 -13.50 6.72
CA ILE A 157 -4.74 -12.41 5.76
C ILE A 157 -6.00 -12.05 4.95
N ILE A 158 -6.78 -13.03 4.51
CA ILE A 158 -8.01 -12.78 3.73
C ILE A 158 -9.07 -12.11 4.61
N ILE A 159 -9.33 -12.64 5.81
CA ILE A 159 -10.36 -12.13 6.73
C ILE A 159 -10.02 -10.71 7.20
N TYR A 160 -8.81 -10.51 7.73
CA TYR A 160 -8.36 -9.19 8.19
C TYR A 160 -8.15 -8.21 7.03
N GLY A 161 -7.73 -8.71 5.87
CA GLY A 161 -7.63 -7.93 4.64
C GLY A 161 -8.99 -7.40 4.20
N PHE A 162 -10.03 -8.24 4.19
CA PHE A 162 -11.39 -7.82 3.86
C PHE A 162 -11.95 -6.81 4.87
N LEU A 163 -11.73 -7.04 6.17
CA LEU A 163 -12.15 -6.11 7.23
C LEU A 163 -11.46 -4.74 7.07
N THR A 164 -10.15 -4.75 6.81
CA THR A 164 -9.36 -3.53 6.59
C THR A 164 -9.80 -2.81 5.32
N LEU A 165 -10.07 -3.54 4.23
CA LEU A 165 -10.61 -2.99 3.00
C LEU A 165 -11.96 -2.31 3.23
N PHE A 166 -12.85 -2.90 4.03
CA PHE A 166 -14.14 -2.30 4.37
C PHE A 166 -13.97 -0.98 5.12
N VAL A 167 -13.09 -0.95 6.12
CA VAL A 167 -12.76 0.28 6.86
C VAL A 167 -12.18 1.34 5.94
N LEU A 168 -11.22 0.96 5.08
CA LEU A 168 -10.62 1.87 4.11
C LEU A 168 -11.68 2.41 3.14
N ALA A 169 -12.59 1.59 2.63
CA ALA A 169 -13.67 2.06 1.75
C ALA A 169 -14.52 3.17 2.38
N ILE A 170 -14.83 3.07 3.68
CA ILE A 170 -15.54 4.13 4.43
C ILE A 170 -14.70 5.42 4.44
N PHE A 171 -13.41 5.33 4.72
CA PHE A 171 -12.50 6.49 4.64
C PHE A 171 -12.38 7.05 3.22
N GLY A 172 -12.41 6.20 2.19
CA GLY A 172 -12.44 6.62 0.79
C GLY A 172 -13.64 7.51 0.49
N LEU A 173 -14.84 7.13 0.94
CA LEU A 173 -16.04 7.94 0.80
C LEU A 173 -15.93 9.28 1.54
N PHE A 174 -15.30 9.28 2.72
CA PHE A 174 -15.04 10.48 3.49
C PHE A 174 -14.08 11.44 2.76
N PHE A 175 -12.98 10.93 2.23
CA PHE A 175 -11.99 11.74 1.49
C PHE A 175 -12.57 12.35 0.22
N VAL A 176 -13.39 11.61 -0.52
CA VAL A 176 -14.07 12.14 -1.71
C VAL A 176 -14.93 13.36 -1.36
N ARG A 177 -15.68 13.32 -0.24
CA ARG A 177 -16.50 14.46 0.19
C ARG A 177 -15.65 15.67 0.57
N ILE A 178 -14.54 15.46 1.28
CA ILE A 178 -13.61 16.55 1.66
C ILE A 178 -13.01 17.20 0.43
N LEU A 179 -12.59 16.41 -0.55
CA LEU A 179 -11.90 16.91 -1.74
C LEU A 179 -12.85 17.68 -2.68
N LEU A 180 -14.11 17.24 -2.79
CA LEU A 180 -15.09 17.88 -3.67
C LEU A 180 -15.64 19.20 -3.14
N ARG A 181 -15.74 19.35 -1.81
CA ARG A 181 -16.29 20.57 -1.19
C ARG A 181 -15.57 21.86 -1.59
N PRO A 182 -14.23 21.98 -1.49
CA PRO A 182 -13.52 23.20 -1.87
C PRO A 182 -13.59 23.46 -3.37
N MET A 183 -13.52 22.42 -4.21
CA MET A 183 -13.64 22.58 -5.66
C MET A 183 -14.97 23.22 -6.06
N ARG A 184 -16.08 22.71 -5.50
CA ARG A 184 -17.41 23.25 -5.76
C ARG A 184 -17.53 24.70 -5.31
N ASN A 185 -17.00 25.02 -4.13
CA ASN A 185 -17.02 26.38 -3.58
C ASN A 185 -16.21 27.37 -4.44
N SER A 186 -15.04 26.96 -4.94
CA SER A 186 -14.23 27.81 -5.82
C SER A 186 -14.93 28.10 -7.15
N ILE A 187 -15.64 27.13 -7.71
CA ILE A 187 -16.43 27.32 -8.93
C ILE A 187 -17.57 28.31 -8.68
N THR A 188 -18.33 28.15 -7.60
CA THR A 188 -19.41 29.09 -7.26
C THR A 188 -18.89 30.50 -6.99
N LEU A 189 -17.76 30.63 -6.28
CA LEU A 189 -17.13 31.94 -6.04
C LEU A 189 -16.69 32.62 -7.34
N LEU A 190 -16.16 31.85 -8.30
CA LEU A 190 -15.77 32.40 -9.59
C LEU A 190 -17.00 32.86 -10.38
N ASP A 191 -18.07 32.06 -10.39
CA ASP A 191 -19.33 32.38 -11.06
C ASP A 191 -19.95 33.67 -10.51
N ASP A 192 -20.03 33.77 -9.17
CA ASP A 192 -20.50 34.97 -8.48
C ASP A 192 -19.60 36.18 -8.77
N PHE A 193 -18.27 36.01 -8.75
CA PHE A 193 -17.33 37.08 -9.07
C PHE A 193 -17.46 37.59 -10.51
N ILE A 194 -17.61 36.70 -11.51
CA ILE A 194 -17.80 37.09 -12.91
C ILE A 194 -19.11 37.87 -13.06
N LYS A 195 -20.18 37.40 -12.41
CA LYS A 195 -21.49 38.06 -12.44
C LYS A 195 -21.45 39.45 -11.80
N ASP A 196 -20.92 39.57 -10.60
CA ASP A 196 -20.85 40.83 -9.86
C ASP A 196 -19.96 41.84 -10.60
N THR A 197 -18.78 41.41 -11.04
CA THR A 197 -17.88 42.25 -11.85
C THR A 197 -18.54 42.72 -13.15
N THR A 198 -19.37 41.88 -13.78
CA THR A 198 -20.11 42.27 -15.00
C THR A 198 -21.12 43.37 -14.70
N HIS A 199 -21.88 43.24 -13.60
CA HIS A 199 -22.83 44.28 -13.18
C HIS A 199 -22.14 45.60 -12.83
N GLU A 200 -21.00 45.53 -12.15
CA GLU A 200 -20.23 46.72 -11.77
C GLU A 200 -19.54 47.38 -12.96
N LEU A 201 -19.07 46.62 -13.96
CA LEU A 201 -18.41 47.16 -15.17
C LEU A 201 -19.38 47.75 -16.20
N ASN A 202 -20.61 47.25 -16.30
CA ASN A 202 -21.59 47.76 -17.27
C ASN A 202 -21.89 49.24 -17.05
N THR A 203 -21.96 49.69 -15.80
CA THR A 203 -22.26 51.09 -15.44
C THR A 203 -21.20 52.09 -15.95
N PRO A 204 -19.89 51.95 -15.62
CA PRO A 204 -18.86 52.85 -16.14
C PRO A 204 -18.66 52.73 -17.65
N ILE A 205 -18.78 51.53 -18.24
CA ILE A 205 -18.70 51.35 -19.70
C ILE A 205 -19.83 52.11 -20.40
N SER A 206 -21.05 52.00 -19.89
CA SER A 206 -22.21 52.74 -20.44
C SER A 206 -22.02 54.25 -20.31
N ALA A 207 -21.46 54.72 -19.20
CA ALA A 207 -21.13 56.14 -19.01
C ALA A 207 -20.05 56.63 -20.01
N ILE A 208 -19.02 55.83 -20.28
CA ILE A 208 -18.00 56.16 -21.30
C ILE A 208 -18.64 56.26 -22.68
N LEU A 209 -19.46 55.27 -23.07
CA LEU A 209 -20.11 55.25 -24.38
C LEU A 209 -21.07 56.43 -24.55
N ALA A 210 -21.89 56.73 -23.54
CA ALA A 210 -22.80 57.88 -23.56
C ALA A 210 -22.07 59.22 -23.70
N ASN A 211 -21.01 59.43 -22.92
CA ASN A 211 -20.20 60.66 -23.01
C ASN A 211 -19.52 60.80 -24.38
N VAL A 212 -18.99 59.70 -24.94
CA VAL A 212 -18.38 59.69 -26.28
C VAL A 212 -19.41 60.01 -27.37
N GLU A 213 -20.65 59.57 -27.21
CA GLU A 213 -21.75 59.82 -28.14
C GLU A 213 -22.28 61.26 -28.05
N MET A 214 -22.31 61.84 -26.85
CA MET A 214 -22.73 63.23 -26.60
C MET A 214 -21.68 64.29 -26.99
N MET A 215 -20.41 63.91 -27.18
CA MET A 215 -19.35 64.85 -27.56
C MET A 215 -19.54 65.37 -28.99
N ASP A 216 -19.52 66.70 -29.15
CA ASP A 216 -19.58 67.35 -30.46
C ASP A 216 -18.26 67.21 -31.21
N LYS A 217 -18.25 66.28 -32.17
CA LYS A 217 -17.08 65.97 -33.01
C LYS A 217 -16.66 67.12 -33.91
N SER A 218 -17.56 68.05 -34.23
CA SER A 218 -17.26 69.19 -35.11
C SER A 218 -16.33 70.22 -34.47
N THR A 219 -16.24 70.21 -33.13
CA THR A 219 -15.37 71.11 -32.35
C THR A 219 -13.99 70.51 -32.03
N LEU A 220 -13.77 69.24 -32.38
CA LEU A 220 -12.53 68.53 -32.08
C LEU A 220 -11.52 68.66 -33.23
N GLY A 221 -10.28 69.04 -32.90
CA GLY A 221 -9.18 68.89 -33.86
C GLY A 221 -8.96 67.43 -34.25
N ALA A 222 -8.52 67.17 -35.49
CA ALA A 222 -8.37 65.83 -36.09
C ALA A 222 -7.60 64.81 -35.21
N LYS A 223 -6.63 65.28 -34.42
CA LYS A 223 -5.87 64.44 -33.49
C LYS A 223 -6.71 63.93 -32.31
N ASN A 224 -7.63 64.75 -31.79
CA ASN A 224 -8.48 64.39 -30.65
C ASN A 224 -9.68 63.55 -31.08
N GLU A 225 -10.23 63.80 -32.27
CA GLU A 225 -11.27 62.95 -32.86
C GLU A 225 -10.78 61.51 -33.04
N LYS A 226 -9.55 61.33 -33.54
CA LYS A 226 -8.92 60.01 -33.68
C LYS A 226 -8.71 59.31 -32.32
N LYS A 227 -8.40 60.05 -31.26
CA LYS A 227 -8.30 59.50 -29.89
C LYS A 227 -9.67 59.07 -29.36
N LEU A 228 -10.71 59.89 -29.56
CA LEU A 228 -12.09 59.58 -29.17
C LEU A 228 -12.60 58.31 -29.87
N GLY A 229 -12.32 58.16 -31.16
CA GLY A 229 -12.64 56.95 -31.92
C GLY A 229 -11.99 55.68 -31.33
N ARG A 230 -10.72 55.78 -30.87
CA ARG A 230 -10.05 54.65 -30.19
C ARG A 230 -10.69 54.30 -28.85
N ILE A 231 -11.09 55.30 -28.06
CA ILE A 231 -11.80 55.09 -26.79
C ILE A 231 -13.15 54.41 -27.03
N ASN A 232 -13.91 54.83 -28.04
CA ASN A 232 -15.19 54.21 -28.41
C ASN A 232 -15.01 52.73 -28.78
N ILE A 233 -14.05 52.44 -29.66
CA ILE A 233 -13.76 51.07 -30.10
C ILE A 233 -13.32 50.22 -28.91
N ALA A 234 -12.44 50.72 -28.05
CA ALA A 234 -11.98 50.02 -26.87
C ALA A 234 -13.14 49.72 -25.90
N ALA A 235 -14.00 50.71 -25.61
CA ALA A 235 -15.15 50.54 -24.71
C ALA A 235 -16.15 49.50 -25.26
N LYS A 236 -16.47 49.54 -26.56
CA LYS A 236 -17.32 48.54 -27.21
C LYS A 236 -16.68 47.15 -27.20
N THR A 237 -15.40 47.06 -27.49
CA THR A 237 -14.67 45.79 -27.48
C THR A 237 -14.67 45.14 -26.10
N VAL A 238 -14.41 45.92 -25.05
CA VAL A 238 -14.48 45.44 -23.66
C VAL A 238 -15.90 44.99 -23.33
N SER A 239 -16.93 45.77 -23.66
CA SER A 239 -18.33 45.37 -23.43
C SER A 239 -18.69 44.04 -24.08
N HIS A 240 -18.28 43.84 -25.34
CA HIS A 240 -18.53 42.59 -26.07
C HIS A 240 -17.77 41.39 -25.50
N LEU A 241 -16.47 41.54 -25.22
CA LEU A 241 -15.67 40.47 -24.63
C LEU A 241 -16.23 39.99 -23.28
N TYR A 242 -16.72 40.93 -22.47
CA TYR A 242 -17.32 40.59 -21.17
C TYR A 242 -18.71 39.96 -21.32
N GLN A 243 -19.56 40.42 -22.23
CA GLN A 243 -20.84 39.76 -22.54
C GLN A 243 -20.64 38.32 -23.01
N ASP A 244 -19.63 38.08 -23.84
CA ASP A 244 -19.27 36.75 -24.30
C ASP A 244 -18.80 35.86 -23.13
N LEU A 245 -18.07 36.44 -22.17
CA LEU A 245 -17.66 35.73 -20.95
C LEU A 245 -18.86 35.33 -20.07
N THR A 246 -19.82 36.25 -19.86
CA THR A 246 -21.05 35.98 -19.09
C THR A 246 -21.96 34.95 -19.77
N PHE A 247 -21.92 34.84 -21.11
CA PHE A 247 -22.68 33.83 -21.86
C PHE A 247 -22.12 32.41 -21.74
N LEU A 248 -20.87 32.27 -21.30
CA LEU A 248 -20.15 30.99 -21.16
C LEU A 248 -20.20 30.41 -19.74
N THR A 249 -20.42 31.26 -18.73
CA THR A 249 -20.71 30.91 -17.33
C THR A 249 -22.19 30.63 -17.13
#